data_AF-A0A2N3VVR0-F1
#
_entry.id   AF-A0A2N3VVR0-F1
#
_cell.length_a   1.000
_cell.length_b   1.000
_cell.length_c   1.000
_cell.angle_alpha   90.00
_cell.angle_beta   90.00
_cell.angle_gamma   90.00
#
_symmetry.space_group_name_H-M   'P 1'
#
loop_
_entity.id
_entity.type
_entity.pdbx_description
1 polymer ?
#
loop_
_entity_poly.entity_id
_entity_poly.type
_entity_poly.pdbx_seq_one_letter_code
_entity_poly.pdbx_strand_id
1 'polypeptide(L)'
;MRGLCRVLTCMELQQQPPPRQPEGCLTVAIRIPVRIVVLVVVVPVRMIWDVLAATVRAIHRTLLRPTGRALKWLGHTLFVVPLTFLGHCLAWLVRTLVVVPLAWLWQWVVVPVWRYAVVVPVLWLYRHLFTPLGHAIAWVARGVGAVVSVIGTALVRVGLILFVVPLGWFYRRVLTPVGHVIAVVAREVADAFGHAWRIAGQISRAFGRGLKWLGWQLVGRPVRWVWRTVCAPVVHWVRDAVWAPAARAAREALTSARETVRRALGAAKQVR
;
A
#
# COMPACT_ATOMS: atom_id res chain seq x y z
N MET A 1 35.47 1.45 26.70
CA MET A 1 36.34 1.61 25.51
C MET A 1 36.75 3.06 25.21
N ARG A 2 35.99 4.11 25.55
CA ARG A 2 36.41 5.51 25.28
C ARG A 2 37.50 6.08 26.20
N GLY A 3 37.68 5.54 27.41
CA GLY A 3 38.70 6.03 28.36
C GLY A 3 40.15 5.64 28.04
N LEU A 4 40.36 4.50 27.39
CA LEU A 4 41.71 4.00 27.06
C LEU A 4 42.36 4.76 25.90
N CYS A 5 41.58 5.30 24.96
CA CYS A 5 42.10 6.02 23.81
C CYS A 5 42.80 7.33 24.18
N ARG A 6 42.36 8.02 25.25
CA ARG A 6 42.92 9.33 25.66
C ARG A 6 44.24 9.21 26.43
N VAL A 7 44.43 8.11 27.16
CA VAL A 7 45.66 7.87 27.93
C VAL A 7 46.83 7.54 27.00
N LEU A 8 46.59 6.75 25.94
CA LEU A 8 47.62 6.42 24.96
C LEU A 8 48.10 7.64 24.15
N THR A 9 47.23 8.61 23.84
CA THR A 9 47.65 9.84 23.14
C THR A 9 48.44 10.80 24.02
N CYS A 10 48.20 10.80 25.34
CA CYS A 10 48.96 11.63 26.26
C CYS A 10 50.37 11.08 26.55
N MET A 11 50.55 9.77 26.41
CA MET A 11 51.82 9.10 26.74
C MET A 11 52.84 9.16 25.59
N GLU A 12 52.39 9.25 24.34
CA GLU A 12 53.24 9.40 23.14
C GLU A 12 53.86 10.80 23.00
N LEU A 13 53.22 11.86 23.50
CA LEU A 13 53.73 13.23 23.36
C LEU A 13 54.90 13.57 24.29
N GLN A 14 55.26 12.68 25.22
CA GLN A 14 56.31 12.95 26.22
C GLN A 14 57.69 12.38 25.84
N GLN A 15 57.83 11.72 24.68
CA GLN A 15 59.09 11.11 24.23
C GLN A 15 59.82 11.90 23.13
N GLN A 16 59.91 13.23 23.25
CA GLN A 16 60.92 13.98 22.50
C GLN A 16 62.15 14.28 23.39
N PRO A 17 63.33 13.70 23.09
CA PRO A 17 64.54 13.93 23.89
C PRO A 17 65.08 15.37 23.70
N PRO A 18 65.61 16.00 24.77
CA PRO A 18 66.15 17.36 24.73
C PRO A 18 67.44 17.47 23.88
N PRO A 19 67.72 18.67 23.32
CA PRO A 19 68.85 18.88 22.42
C PRO A 19 70.20 18.64 23.11
N ARG A 20 71.05 17.82 22.48
CA ARG A 20 72.40 17.48 22.96
C ARG A 20 73.30 18.72 22.95
N GLN A 21 73.59 19.25 24.13
CA GLN A 21 74.73 20.15 24.35
C GLN A 21 76.00 19.29 24.51
N PRO A 22 77.14 19.69 23.92
CA PRO A 22 78.39 18.94 24.03
C PRO A 22 79.01 19.18 25.41
N GLU A 23 78.53 18.46 26.42
CA GLU A 23 79.16 18.43 27.74
C GLU A 23 80.48 17.66 27.65
N GLY A 24 81.58 18.37 27.95
CA GLY A 24 82.94 17.82 27.91
C GLY A 24 83.17 16.67 28.88
N CYS A 25 84.04 15.74 28.51
CA CYS A 25 84.36 14.47 29.18
C CYS A 25 84.61 14.53 30.70
N LEU A 26 84.87 15.69 31.29
CA LEU A 26 85.23 15.81 32.71
C LEU A 26 84.04 15.64 33.66
N THR A 27 82.85 16.15 33.33
CA THR A 27 81.63 15.97 34.15
C THR A 27 81.10 14.53 34.05
N VAL A 28 81.29 13.90 32.89
CA VAL A 28 81.00 12.49 32.67
C VAL A 28 81.93 11.62 33.52
N ALA A 29 83.25 11.89 33.52
CA ALA A 29 84.23 11.09 34.26
C ALA A 29 84.01 11.10 35.79
N ILE A 30 83.57 12.21 36.38
CA ILE A 30 83.31 12.30 37.83
C ILE A 30 81.93 11.76 38.21
N ARG A 31 80.91 11.93 37.36
CA ARG A 31 79.55 11.49 37.70
C ARG A 31 79.35 9.99 37.48
N ILE A 32 80.15 9.37 36.61
CA ILE A 32 80.17 7.91 36.40
C ILE A 32 80.45 7.14 37.72
N PRO A 33 81.54 7.39 38.48
CA PRO A 33 81.84 6.62 39.68
C PRO A 33 80.81 6.82 40.80
N VAL A 34 80.34 8.06 41.02
CA VAL A 34 79.32 8.33 42.04
C VAL A 34 78.01 7.59 41.70
N ARG A 35 77.59 7.63 40.44
CA ARG A 35 76.36 6.93 40.01
C ARG A 35 76.54 5.41 40.08
N ILE A 36 77.75 4.89 39.84
CA ILE A 36 78.09 3.48 40.04
C ILE A 36 77.97 3.11 41.52
N VAL A 37 78.56 3.87 42.46
CA VAL A 37 78.46 3.55 43.90
C VAL A 37 77.00 3.62 44.38
N VAL A 38 76.27 4.66 43.98
CA VAL A 38 74.84 4.77 44.32
C VAL A 38 74.04 3.62 43.72
N LEU A 39 74.27 3.22 42.46
CA LEU A 39 73.62 2.04 41.90
C LEU A 39 74.01 0.78 42.67
N VAL A 40 75.30 0.57 42.94
CA VAL A 40 75.82 -0.62 43.60
C VAL A 40 75.27 -0.77 45.01
N VAL A 41 74.98 0.32 45.72
CA VAL A 41 74.43 0.26 47.09
C VAL A 41 72.90 0.34 47.11
N VAL A 42 72.30 1.26 46.37
CA VAL A 42 70.85 1.49 46.41
C VAL A 42 70.10 0.38 45.67
N VAL A 43 70.63 -0.14 44.56
CA VAL A 43 69.95 -1.22 43.82
C VAL A 43 69.79 -2.48 44.68
N PRO A 44 70.81 -3.02 45.37
CA PRO A 44 70.60 -4.20 46.21
C PRO A 44 69.71 -3.93 47.41
N VAL A 45 69.80 -2.75 48.05
CA VAL A 45 68.89 -2.39 49.14
C VAL A 45 67.44 -2.32 48.66
N ARG A 46 67.20 -1.73 47.49
CA ARG A 46 65.86 -1.62 46.91
C ARG A 46 65.35 -2.98 46.43
N MET A 47 66.24 -3.83 45.94
CA MET A 47 65.94 -5.21 45.57
C MET A 47 65.58 -6.05 46.79
N ILE A 48 66.28 -5.89 47.92
CA ILE A 48 65.91 -6.53 49.20
C ILE A 48 64.54 -6.05 49.65
N TRP A 49 64.26 -4.74 49.60
CA TRP A 49 62.96 -4.20 50.00
C TRP A 49 61.83 -4.69 49.10
N ASP A 50 62.05 -4.71 47.78
CA ASP A 50 61.07 -5.19 46.82
C ASP A 50 60.85 -6.71 46.96
N VAL A 51 61.89 -7.49 47.26
CA VAL A 51 61.78 -8.93 47.56
C VAL A 51 61.01 -9.15 48.85
N LEU A 52 61.26 -8.39 49.92
CA LEU A 52 60.53 -8.51 51.17
C LEU A 52 59.05 -8.15 50.98
N ALA A 53 58.80 -7.02 50.32
CA ALA A 53 57.44 -6.54 50.10
C ALA A 53 56.68 -7.39 49.08
N ALA A 54 57.39 -8.02 48.13
CA ALA A 54 56.85 -9.02 47.23
C ALA A 54 56.55 -10.32 47.98
N THR A 55 57.42 -10.76 48.89
CA THR A 55 57.21 -11.97 49.69
C THR A 55 56.02 -11.80 50.62
N VAL A 56 55.91 -10.65 51.31
CA VAL A 56 54.75 -10.34 52.16
C VAL A 56 53.46 -10.23 51.34
N ARG A 57 53.49 -9.59 50.16
CA ARG A 57 52.31 -9.55 49.28
C ARG A 57 51.98 -10.90 48.67
N ALA A 58 52.97 -11.72 48.38
CA ALA A 58 52.79 -13.08 47.90
C ALA A 58 52.08 -13.88 48.99
N ILE A 59 52.64 -13.91 50.21
CA ILE A 59 52.05 -14.57 51.39
C ILE A 59 50.61 -14.09 51.63
N HIS A 60 50.36 -12.78 51.59
CA HIS A 60 49.01 -12.25 51.81
C HIS A 60 48.04 -12.62 50.66
N ARG A 61 48.53 -12.77 49.43
CA ARG A 61 47.71 -13.21 48.29
C ARG A 61 47.49 -14.73 48.26
N THR A 62 48.47 -15.54 48.66
CA THR A 62 48.40 -17.01 48.60
C THR A 62 47.86 -17.67 49.86
N LEU A 63 47.98 -17.06 51.04
CA LEU A 63 47.45 -17.66 52.28
C LEU A 63 46.16 -16.96 52.75
N LEU A 64 46.16 -15.64 52.92
CA LEU A 64 45.05 -14.91 53.56
C LEU A 64 43.81 -14.77 52.67
N ARG A 65 43.98 -14.59 51.35
CA ARG A 65 42.83 -14.52 50.43
C ARG A 65 42.11 -15.86 50.26
N PRO A 66 42.78 -17.02 50.04
CA PRO A 66 42.06 -18.28 49.92
C PRO A 66 41.47 -18.73 51.26
N THR A 67 42.18 -18.59 52.38
CA THR A 67 41.61 -18.97 53.70
C THR A 67 40.47 -18.04 54.13
N GLY A 68 40.60 -16.73 53.93
CA GLY A 68 39.51 -15.78 54.24
C GLY A 68 38.26 -15.99 53.39
N ARG A 69 38.43 -16.33 52.09
CA ARG A 69 37.31 -16.64 51.20
C ARG A 69 36.73 -18.02 51.49
N ALA A 70 37.55 -19.03 51.81
CA ALA A 70 37.10 -20.35 52.22
C ALA A 70 36.36 -20.30 53.56
N LEU A 71 36.84 -19.55 54.56
CA LEU A 71 36.18 -19.43 55.87
C LEU A 71 34.87 -18.64 55.78
N LYS A 72 34.83 -17.57 54.98
CA LYS A 72 33.59 -16.85 54.70
C LYS A 72 32.59 -17.71 53.91
N TRP A 73 33.08 -18.50 52.95
CA TRP A 73 32.25 -19.43 52.19
C TRP A 73 31.74 -20.57 53.07
N LEU A 74 32.56 -21.16 53.94
CA LEU A 74 32.16 -22.18 54.91
C LEU A 74 31.16 -21.60 55.92
N GLY A 75 31.43 -20.44 56.50
CA GLY A 75 30.52 -19.80 57.45
C GLY A 75 29.18 -19.45 56.80
N HIS A 76 29.20 -18.86 55.60
CA HIS A 76 27.98 -18.52 54.88
C HIS A 76 27.21 -19.77 54.43
N THR A 77 27.90 -20.78 53.91
CA THR A 77 27.26 -22.01 53.43
C THR A 77 26.73 -22.85 54.60
N LEU A 78 27.47 -22.94 55.70
CA LEU A 78 27.06 -23.75 56.86
C LEU A 78 25.99 -23.09 57.72
N PHE A 79 25.87 -21.77 57.75
CA PHE A 79 24.82 -21.10 58.53
C PHE A 79 23.65 -20.61 57.69
N VAL A 80 23.91 -19.92 56.58
CA VAL A 80 22.83 -19.29 55.80
C VAL A 80 22.02 -20.34 55.05
N VAL A 81 22.66 -21.37 54.50
CA VAL A 81 21.95 -22.42 53.74
C VAL A 81 21.00 -23.21 54.63
N PRO A 82 21.41 -23.83 55.77
CA PRO A 82 20.46 -24.56 56.59
C PRO A 82 19.40 -23.65 57.22
N LEU A 83 19.73 -22.40 57.58
CA LEU A 83 18.75 -21.48 58.17
C LEU A 83 17.70 -21.03 57.14
N THR A 84 18.11 -20.80 55.88
CA THR A 84 17.17 -20.51 54.79
C THR A 84 16.34 -21.73 54.43
N PHE A 85 16.90 -22.94 54.43
CA PHE A 85 16.13 -24.18 54.27
C PHE A 85 15.12 -24.37 55.40
N LEU A 86 15.50 -24.14 56.67
CA LEU A 86 14.58 -24.21 57.81
C LEU A 86 13.46 -23.18 57.68
N GLY A 87 13.81 -21.94 57.32
CA GLY A 87 12.84 -20.87 57.10
C GLY A 87 11.86 -21.20 55.97
N HIS A 88 12.36 -21.74 54.85
CA HIS A 88 11.52 -22.15 53.73
C HIS A 88 10.63 -23.34 54.09
N CYS A 89 11.16 -24.31 54.84
CA CYS A 89 10.42 -25.48 55.28
C CYS A 89 9.32 -25.09 56.27
N LEU A 90 9.62 -24.22 57.24
CA LEU A 90 8.66 -23.71 58.21
C LEU A 90 7.60 -22.82 57.54
N ALA A 91 8.00 -21.94 56.62
CA ALA A 91 7.06 -21.12 55.86
C ALA A 91 6.15 -21.99 54.96
N TRP A 92 6.71 -23.02 54.33
CA TRP A 92 5.94 -23.99 53.55
C TRP A 92 4.98 -24.77 54.45
N LEU A 93 5.41 -25.21 55.63
CA LEU A 93 4.58 -25.92 56.59
C LEU A 93 3.43 -25.03 57.10
N VAL A 94 3.71 -23.79 57.51
CA VAL A 94 2.68 -22.84 57.96
C VAL A 94 1.72 -22.50 56.84
N ARG A 95 2.22 -22.25 55.62
CA ARG A 95 1.36 -21.97 54.47
C ARG A 95 0.47 -23.15 54.13
N THR A 96 1.01 -24.36 54.14
CA THR A 96 0.26 -25.56 53.77
C THR A 96 -0.70 -26.01 54.87
N LEU A 97 -0.32 -25.88 56.14
CA LEU A 97 -1.10 -26.34 57.27
C LEU A 97 -2.11 -25.32 57.78
N VAL A 98 -1.88 -24.02 57.57
CA VAL A 98 -2.78 -22.95 58.06
C VAL A 98 -3.45 -22.25 56.90
N VAL A 99 -2.67 -21.73 55.94
CA VAL A 99 -3.24 -20.87 54.88
C VAL A 99 -4.09 -21.67 53.90
N VAL A 100 -3.66 -22.88 53.50
CA VAL A 100 -4.45 -23.72 52.59
C VAL A 100 -5.77 -24.15 53.21
N PRO A 101 -5.85 -24.74 54.41
CA PRO A 101 -7.14 -25.12 54.98
C PRO A 101 -8.00 -23.91 55.32
N LEU A 102 -7.40 -22.78 55.74
CA LEU A 102 -8.17 -21.55 55.99
C LEU A 102 -8.74 -20.97 54.69
N ALA A 103 -7.98 -20.99 53.59
CA ALA A 103 -8.45 -20.57 52.28
C ALA A 103 -9.54 -21.51 51.76
N TRP A 104 -9.38 -22.82 51.97
CA TRP A 104 -10.39 -23.81 51.61
C TRP A 104 -11.67 -23.58 52.41
N LEU A 105 -11.57 -23.39 53.72
CA LEU A 105 -12.71 -23.08 54.58
C LEU A 105 -13.40 -21.77 54.16
N TRP A 106 -12.62 -20.73 53.84
CA TRP A 106 -13.16 -19.46 53.34
C TRP A 106 -13.92 -19.65 52.02
N GLN A 107 -13.35 -20.40 51.08
CA GLN A 107 -13.96 -20.64 49.77
C GLN A 107 -15.19 -21.54 49.86
N TRP A 108 -15.18 -22.55 50.73
CA TRP A 108 -16.27 -23.51 50.87
C TRP A 108 -17.42 -23.03 51.75
N VAL A 109 -17.15 -22.14 52.71
CA VAL A 109 -18.18 -21.68 53.66
C VAL A 109 -18.52 -20.22 53.44
N VAL A 110 -17.54 -19.32 53.50
CA VAL A 110 -17.82 -17.87 53.53
C VAL A 110 -18.33 -17.37 52.19
N VAL A 111 -17.70 -17.79 51.08
CA VAL A 111 -18.11 -17.37 49.74
C VAL A 111 -19.55 -17.82 49.40
N PRO A 112 -19.95 -19.09 49.55
CA PRO A 112 -21.31 -19.50 49.25
C PRO A 112 -22.31 -18.91 50.25
N VAL A 113 -22.00 -18.84 51.55
CA VAL A 113 -22.90 -18.22 52.53
C VAL A 113 -23.17 -16.77 52.17
N TRP A 114 -22.14 -15.98 51.85
CA TRP A 114 -22.34 -14.60 51.42
C TRP A 114 -23.16 -14.49 50.13
N ARG A 115 -22.86 -15.35 49.15
CA ARG A 115 -23.55 -15.32 47.86
C ARG A 115 -25.01 -15.74 47.98
N TYR A 116 -25.33 -16.78 48.74
CA TYR A 116 -26.70 -17.25 48.92
C TYR A 116 -27.48 -16.41 49.92
N ALA A 117 -26.85 -15.91 50.99
CA ALA A 117 -27.55 -15.13 52.01
C ALA A 117 -27.75 -13.66 51.63
N VAL A 118 -26.87 -13.07 50.81
CA VAL A 118 -26.96 -11.64 50.45
C VAL A 118 -27.35 -11.45 48.99
N VAL A 119 -26.63 -12.10 48.07
CA VAL A 119 -26.83 -11.82 46.64
C VAL A 119 -28.16 -12.36 46.16
N VAL A 120 -28.57 -13.56 46.59
CA VAL A 120 -29.84 -14.15 46.15
C VAL A 120 -31.06 -13.33 46.64
N PRO A 121 -31.17 -12.93 47.92
CA PRO A 121 -32.27 -12.08 48.37
C PRO A 121 -32.27 -10.71 47.70
N VAL A 122 -31.10 -10.09 47.53
CA VAL A 122 -30.99 -8.79 46.86
C VAL A 122 -31.39 -8.89 45.38
N LEU A 123 -30.99 -9.95 44.66
CA LEU A 123 -31.42 -10.16 43.28
C LEU A 123 -32.90 -10.50 43.18
N TRP A 124 -33.43 -11.27 44.12
CA TRP A 124 -34.85 -11.60 44.17
C TRP A 124 -35.67 -10.33 44.42
N LEU A 125 -35.26 -9.50 45.37
CA LEU A 125 -35.88 -8.21 45.65
C LEU A 125 -35.76 -7.26 44.45
N TYR A 126 -34.58 -7.15 43.85
CA TYR A 126 -34.37 -6.34 42.66
C TYR A 126 -35.25 -6.81 41.50
N ARG A 127 -35.27 -8.11 41.18
CA ARG A 127 -36.15 -8.63 40.11
C ARG A 127 -37.61 -8.43 40.45
N HIS A 128 -38.04 -8.71 41.68
CA HIS A 128 -39.45 -8.64 42.02
C HIS A 128 -39.98 -7.20 42.11
N LEU A 129 -39.13 -6.22 42.44
CA LEU A 129 -39.49 -4.80 42.42
C LEU A 129 -39.25 -4.11 41.06
N PHE A 130 -38.10 -4.30 40.44
CA PHE A 130 -37.77 -3.61 39.18
C PHE A 130 -38.49 -4.20 37.97
N THR A 131 -38.82 -5.49 37.95
CA THR A 131 -39.57 -6.07 36.81
C THR A 131 -40.98 -5.51 36.67
N PRO A 132 -41.81 -5.40 37.73
CA PRO A 132 -43.12 -4.75 37.61
C PRO A 132 -43.00 -3.24 37.37
N LEU A 133 -42.01 -2.55 37.96
CA LEU A 133 -41.77 -1.13 37.69
C LEU A 133 -41.39 -0.90 36.22
N GLY A 134 -40.51 -1.72 35.66
CA GLY A 134 -40.11 -1.65 34.26
C GLY A 134 -41.30 -1.90 33.31
N HIS A 135 -42.15 -2.88 33.62
CA HIS A 135 -43.37 -3.14 32.84
C HIS A 135 -44.40 -2.01 32.96
N ALA A 136 -44.58 -1.44 34.16
CA ALA A 136 -45.48 -0.32 34.38
C ALA A 136 -45.03 0.93 33.60
N ILE A 137 -43.75 1.28 33.68
CA ILE A 137 -43.17 2.41 32.94
C ILE A 137 -43.25 2.17 31.43
N ALA A 138 -42.92 0.98 30.96
CA ALA A 138 -43.00 0.63 29.55
C ALA A 138 -44.45 0.66 29.03
N TRP A 139 -45.43 0.26 29.85
CA TRP A 139 -46.84 0.31 29.49
C TRP A 139 -47.33 1.76 29.37
N VAL A 140 -46.97 2.62 30.35
CA VAL A 140 -47.30 4.05 30.31
C VAL A 140 -46.63 4.74 29.12
N ALA A 141 -45.34 4.52 28.90
CA ALA A 141 -44.59 5.11 27.79
C ALA A 141 -45.17 4.71 26.43
N ARG A 142 -45.58 3.44 26.26
CA ARG A 142 -46.27 2.99 25.05
C ARG A 142 -47.64 3.64 24.88
N GLY A 143 -48.41 3.78 25.96
CA GLY A 143 -49.70 4.48 25.94
C GLY A 143 -49.55 5.93 25.49
N VAL A 144 -48.60 6.66 26.07
CA VAL A 144 -48.30 8.06 25.70
C VAL A 144 -47.82 8.16 24.26
N GLY A 145 -46.90 7.29 23.83
CA GLY A 145 -46.40 7.27 22.45
C GLY A 145 -47.50 7.00 21.41
N ALA A 146 -48.45 6.11 21.73
CA ALA A 146 -49.60 5.86 20.87
C ALA A 146 -50.51 7.09 20.75
N VAL A 147 -50.81 7.76 21.87
CA VAL A 147 -51.63 8.99 21.87
C VAL A 147 -50.96 10.11 21.07
N VAL A 148 -49.65 10.33 21.29
CA VAL A 148 -48.89 11.36 20.58
C VAL A 148 -48.83 11.07 19.07
N SER A 149 -48.67 9.82 18.66
CA SER A 149 -48.62 9.46 17.23
C SER A 149 -49.98 9.62 16.55
N VAL A 150 -51.08 9.30 17.22
CA VAL A 150 -52.44 9.54 16.71
C VAL A 150 -52.69 11.05 16.56
N ILE A 151 -52.32 11.85 17.57
CA ILE A 151 -52.49 13.31 17.51
C ILE A 151 -51.62 13.92 16.39
N GLY A 152 -50.36 13.49 16.27
CA GLY A 152 -49.45 13.97 15.23
C GLY A 152 -49.94 13.63 13.82
N THR A 153 -50.40 12.38 13.60
CA THR A 153 -50.94 11.97 12.30
C THR A 153 -52.25 12.68 11.96
N ALA A 154 -53.11 12.93 12.93
CA ALA A 154 -54.32 13.72 12.75
C ALA A 154 -53.99 15.17 12.36
N LEU A 155 -53.06 15.83 13.05
CA LEU A 155 -52.63 17.20 12.75
C LEU A 155 -52.02 17.30 11.35
N VAL A 156 -51.15 16.36 10.97
CA VAL A 156 -50.54 16.33 9.63
C VAL A 156 -51.60 16.12 8.56
N ARG A 157 -52.55 15.19 8.75
CA ARG A 157 -53.64 14.97 7.80
C ARG A 157 -54.53 16.19 7.67
N VAL A 158 -54.91 16.82 8.77
CA VAL A 158 -55.75 18.02 8.75
C VAL A 158 -55.01 19.15 8.03
N GLY A 159 -53.74 19.39 8.33
CA GLY A 159 -52.93 20.38 7.63
C GLY A 159 -52.82 20.09 6.13
N LEU A 160 -52.58 18.82 5.77
CA LEU A 160 -52.48 18.41 4.37
C LEU A 160 -53.82 18.53 3.64
N ILE A 161 -54.95 18.15 4.24
CA ILE A 161 -56.28 18.33 3.66
C ILE A 161 -56.57 19.83 3.50
N LEU A 162 -56.32 20.61 4.55
CA LEU A 162 -56.52 22.06 4.55
C LEU A 162 -55.65 22.76 3.50
N PHE A 163 -54.50 22.20 3.12
CA PHE A 163 -53.60 22.81 2.13
C PHE A 163 -53.81 22.25 0.71
N VAL A 164 -53.89 20.92 0.56
CA VAL A 164 -54.00 20.23 -0.73
C VAL A 164 -55.37 20.39 -1.35
N VAL A 165 -56.45 20.44 -0.56
CA VAL A 165 -57.80 20.67 -1.12
C VAL A 165 -57.93 22.04 -1.76
N PRO A 166 -57.56 23.17 -1.12
CA PRO A 166 -57.64 24.47 -1.78
C PRO A 166 -56.61 24.60 -2.90
N LEU A 167 -55.40 24.06 -2.74
CA LEU A 167 -54.39 24.11 -3.80
C LEU A 167 -54.81 23.27 -5.02
N GLY A 168 -55.41 22.10 -4.80
CA GLY A 168 -55.94 21.24 -5.85
C GLY A 168 -57.21 21.80 -6.50
N TRP A 169 -58.06 22.49 -5.73
CA TRP A 169 -59.19 23.24 -6.27
C TRP A 169 -58.71 24.39 -7.15
N PHE A 170 -57.73 25.17 -6.67
CA PHE A 170 -57.11 26.27 -7.40
C PHE A 170 -56.41 25.79 -8.67
N TYR A 171 -55.62 24.72 -8.58
CA TYR A 171 -54.98 24.07 -9.72
C TYR A 171 -56.02 23.57 -10.73
N ARG A 172 -57.08 22.90 -10.29
CA ARG A 172 -58.13 22.46 -11.21
C ARG A 172 -58.88 23.62 -11.84
N ARG A 173 -59.19 24.68 -11.10
CA ARG A 173 -59.97 25.81 -11.63
C ARG A 173 -59.16 26.73 -12.54
N VAL A 174 -57.85 26.85 -12.34
CA VAL A 174 -56.98 27.79 -13.06
C VAL A 174 -56.08 27.09 -14.07
N LEU A 175 -55.48 25.95 -13.74
CA LEU A 175 -54.53 25.27 -14.62
C LEU A 175 -55.20 24.44 -15.72
N THR A 176 -56.40 23.90 -15.49
CA THR A 176 -57.13 23.18 -16.57
C THR A 176 -57.60 24.09 -17.71
N PRO A 177 -58.16 25.31 -17.48
CA PRO A 177 -58.47 26.20 -18.59
C PRO A 177 -57.20 26.72 -19.26
N VAL A 178 -56.16 27.04 -18.49
CA VAL A 178 -54.88 27.50 -19.04
C VAL A 178 -54.22 26.41 -19.89
N GLY A 179 -54.25 25.15 -19.45
CA GLY A 179 -53.74 24.01 -20.22
C GLY A 179 -54.47 23.79 -21.53
N HIS A 180 -55.81 23.93 -21.55
CA HIS A 180 -56.59 23.83 -22.79
C HIS A 180 -56.27 24.98 -23.74
N VAL A 181 -56.16 26.22 -23.24
CA VAL A 181 -55.81 27.38 -24.05
C VAL A 181 -54.41 27.22 -24.66
N ILE A 182 -53.41 26.80 -23.87
CA ILE A 182 -52.05 26.58 -24.34
C ILE A 182 -51.99 25.43 -25.37
N ALA A 183 -52.71 24.33 -25.13
CA ALA A 183 -52.72 23.18 -26.04
C ALA A 183 -53.37 23.52 -27.39
N VAL A 184 -54.43 24.33 -27.39
CA VAL A 184 -55.06 24.83 -28.63
C VAL A 184 -54.09 25.73 -29.39
N VAL A 185 -53.48 26.70 -28.71
CA VAL A 185 -52.51 27.62 -29.34
C VAL A 185 -51.30 26.86 -29.90
N ALA A 186 -50.78 25.88 -29.18
CA ALA A 186 -49.65 25.07 -29.65
C ALA A 186 -50.01 24.21 -30.86
N ARG A 187 -51.25 23.68 -30.94
CA ARG A 187 -51.72 22.93 -32.11
C ARG A 187 -51.81 23.81 -33.35
N GLU A 188 -52.38 25.00 -33.23
CA GLU A 188 -52.51 25.93 -34.36
C GLU A 188 -51.13 26.32 -34.93
N VAL A 189 -50.15 26.59 -34.05
CA VAL A 189 -48.78 26.92 -34.48
C VAL A 189 -48.09 25.73 -35.15
N ALA A 190 -48.29 24.52 -34.63
CA ALA A 190 -47.69 23.31 -35.18
C ALA A 190 -48.25 22.96 -36.57
N ASP A 191 -49.56 23.09 -36.77
CA ASP A 191 -50.21 22.81 -38.06
C ASP A 191 -49.82 23.84 -39.14
N ALA A 192 -49.67 25.11 -38.75
CA ALA A 192 -49.16 26.16 -39.63
C ALA A 192 -47.70 25.89 -40.07
N PHE A 193 -46.84 25.49 -39.14
CA PHE A 193 -45.44 25.13 -39.46
C PHE A 193 -45.35 23.86 -40.30
N GLY A 194 -46.19 22.87 -40.03
CA GLY A 194 -46.25 21.62 -40.78
C GLY A 194 -46.60 21.84 -42.26
N HIS A 195 -47.54 22.75 -42.54
CA HIS A 195 -47.89 23.12 -43.92
C HIS A 195 -46.76 23.87 -44.63
N ALA A 196 -46.13 24.83 -43.95
CA ALA A 196 -45.00 25.59 -44.52
C ALA A 196 -43.81 24.66 -44.86
N TRP A 197 -43.50 23.70 -43.99
CA TRP A 197 -42.39 22.77 -44.18
C TRP A 197 -42.62 21.80 -45.34
N ARG A 198 -43.87 21.37 -45.54
CA ARG A 198 -44.23 20.44 -46.62
C ARG A 198 -44.07 21.09 -48.00
N ILE A 199 -44.34 22.39 -48.11
CA ILE A 199 -44.14 23.18 -49.33
C ILE A 199 -42.64 23.37 -49.61
N ALA A 200 -41.85 23.72 -48.59
CA ALA A 200 -40.39 23.88 -48.72
C ALA A 200 -39.71 22.58 -49.22
N GLY A 201 -40.13 21.43 -48.69
CA GLY A 201 -39.59 20.12 -49.09
C GLY A 201 -39.90 19.72 -50.54
N GLN A 202 -41.01 20.18 -51.11
CA GLN A 202 -41.36 19.91 -52.51
C GLN A 202 -40.50 20.75 -53.47
N ILE A 203 -40.22 22.00 -53.12
CA ILE A 203 -39.41 22.92 -53.94
C ILE A 203 -37.96 22.43 -54.02
N SER A 204 -37.34 22.00 -52.91
CA SER A 204 -35.98 21.45 -52.92
C SER A 204 -35.82 20.21 -53.80
N ARG A 205 -36.83 19.32 -53.84
CA ARG A 205 -36.76 18.11 -54.68
C ARG A 205 -36.99 18.38 -56.15
N ALA A 206 -37.68 19.46 -56.50
CA ALA A 206 -37.82 19.92 -57.88
C ALA A 206 -36.49 20.50 -58.39
N PHE A 207 -35.85 21.37 -57.60
CA PHE A 207 -34.55 21.94 -57.93
C PHE A 207 -33.44 20.88 -58.07
N GLY A 208 -33.38 19.91 -57.16
CA GLY A 208 -32.36 18.85 -57.21
C GLY A 208 -32.48 17.95 -58.44
N ARG A 209 -33.71 17.64 -58.89
CA ARG A 209 -33.93 16.87 -60.12
C ARG A 209 -33.61 17.67 -61.37
N GLY A 210 -33.97 18.96 -61.40
CA GLY A 210 -33.63 19.86 -62.49
C GLY A 210 -32.12 19.97 -62.71
N LEU A 211 -31.36 20.16 -61.62
CA LEU A 211 -29.91 20.33 -61.70
C LEU A 211 -29.18 19.06 -62.17
N LYS A 212 -29.61 17.90 -61.67
CA LYS A 212 -29.07 16.60 -62.09
C LYS A 212 -29.34 16.32 -63.57
N TRP A 213 -30.54 16.64 -64.05
CA TRP A 213 -30.90 16.49 -65.47
C TRP A 213 -30.05 17.42 -66.35
N LEU A 214 -29.90 18.68 -65.95
CA LEU A 214 -29.11 19.67 -66.68
C LEU A 214 -27.64 19.25 -66.82
N GLY A 215 -27.03 18.78 -65.73
CA GLY A 215 -25.63 18.31 -65.75
C GLY A 215 -25.41 17.09 -66.65
N TRP A 216 -26.34 16.13 -66.64
CA TRP A 216 -26.27 14.97 -67.51
C TRP A 216 -26.40 15.34 -68.99
N GLN A 217 -27.28 16.28 -69.30
CA GLN A 217 -27.55 16.70 -70.66
C GLN A 217 -26.42 17.55 -71.25
N LEU A 218 -25.83 18.46 -70.46
CA LEU A 218 -24.75 19.34 -70.91
C LEU A 218 -23.41 18.63 -71.06
N VAL A 219 -23.06 17.71 -70.15
CA VAL A 219 -21.70 17.15 -70.08
C VAL A 219 -21.68 15.67 -70.43
N GLY A 220 -22.59 14.88 -69.84
CA GLY A 220 -22.58 13.43 -69.97
C GLY A 220 -22.88 12.95 -71.40
N ARG A 221 -23.89 13.54 -72.05
CA ARG A 221 -24.29 13.19 -73.41
C ARG A 221 -23.23 13.49 -74.49
N PRO A 222 -22.64 14.71 -74.57
CA PRO A 222 -21.67 15.01 -75.62
C PRO A 222 -20.37 14.23 -75.47
N VAL A 223 -19.86 14.06 -74.24
CA VAL A 223 -18.62 13.30 -73.99
C VAL A 223 -18.76 11.85 -74.45
N ARG A 224 -19.93 11.23 -74.21
CA ARG A 224 -20.18 9.84 -74.63
C ARG A 224 -20.27 9.69 -76.15
N TRP A 225 -20.76 10.72 -76.85
CA TRP A 225 -20.79 10.72 -78.31
C TRP A 225 -19.37 10.88 -78.88
N VAL A 226 -18.58 11.84 -78.40
CA VAL A 226 -17.20 12.07 -78.85
C VAL A 226 -16.33 10.83 -78.64
N TRP A 227 -16.42 10.17 -77.48
CA TRP A 227 -15.68 8.94 -77.21
C TRP A 227 -15.99 7.82 -78.21
N ARG A 228 -17.28 7.67 -78.56
CA ARG A 228 -17.72 6.64 -79.52
C ARG A 228 -17.35 6.98 -80.95
N THR A 229 -17.43 8.25 -81.34
CA THR A 229 -17.19 8.67 -82.72
C THR A 229 -15.70 8.77 -83.04
N VAL A 230 -14.85 9.16 -82.08
CA VAL A 230 -13.44 9.49 -82.35
C VAL A 230 -12.46 8.42 -81.86
N CYS A 231 -12.59 7.96 -80.61
CA CYS A 231 -11.58 7.06 -80.03
C CYS A 231 -11.74 5.60 -80.48
N ALA A 232 -12.98 5.13 -80.69
CA ALA A 232 -13.23 3.77 -81.13
C ALA A 232 -12.61 3.43 -82.51
N PRO A 233 -12.76 4.24 -83.58
CA PRO A 233 -12.18 3.89 -84.88
C PRO A 233 -10.65 3.99 -84.90
N VAL A 234 -10.05 4.96 -84.20
CA VAL A 234 -8.59 5.13 -84.15
C VAL A 234 -7.91 3.94 -83.46
N VAL A 235 -8.51 3.40 -82.41
CA VAL A 235 -7.97 2.23 -81.70
C VAL A 235 -7.95 0.99 -82.57
N HIS A 236 -8.96 0.78 -83.42
CA HIS A 236 -9.00 -0.37 -84.32
C HIS A 236 -7.94 -0.22 -85.43
N TRP A 237 -7.81 0.98 -86.00
CA TRP A 237 -6.83 1.25 -87.07
C TRP A 237 -5.38 1.07 -86.61
N VAL A 238 -5.02 1.59 -85.43
CA VAL A 238 -3.66 1.44 -84.88
C VAL A 238 -3.33 -0.02 -84.57
N ARG A 239 -4.32 -0.79 -84.09
CA ARG A 239 -4.14 -2.19 -83.74
C ARG A 239 -3.95 -3.07 -84.98
N ASP A 240 -4.69 -2.79 -86.05
CA ASP A 240 -4.61 -3.60 -87.27
C ASP A 240 -3.39 -3.25 -88.14
N ALA A 241 -3.01 -1.97 -88.21
CA ALA A 241 -1.89 -1.53 -89.05
C ALA A 241 -0.51 -1.83 -88.46
N VAL A 242 -0.35 -1.79 -87.13
CA VAL A 242 0.98 -1.87 -86.49
C VAL A 242 1.24 -3.22 -85.84
N TRP A 243 0.27 -3.74 -85.08
CA TRP A 243 0.50 -4.96 -84.28
C TRP A 243 0.37 -6.24 -85.10
N ALA A 244 -0.50 -6.27 -86.11
CA ALA A 244 -0.68 -7.43 -86.95
C ALA A 244 0.54 -7.78 -87.84
N PRO A 245 1.26 -6.85 -88.48
CA PRO A 245 2.47 -7.17 -89.24
C PRO A 245 3.67 -7.51 -88.34
N ALA A 246 3.85 -6.80 -87.23
CA ALA A 246 4.94 -7.07 -86.28
C ALA A 246 4.82 -8.47 -85.64
N ALA A 247 3.59 -8.88 -85.28
CA ALA A 247 3.34 -10.20 -84.73
C ALA A 247 3.58 -11.33 -85.74
N ARG A 248 3.41 -11.07 -87.04
CA ARG A 248 3.67 -12.05 -88.12
C ARG A 248 5.18 -12.23 -88.34
N ALA A 249 5.92 -11.13 -88.49
CA ALA A 249 7.38 -11.16 -88.67
C ALA A 249 8.10 -11.85 -87.49
N ALA A 250 7.64 -11.61 -86.25
CA ALA A 250 8.21 -12.25 -85.07
C ALA A 250 7.99 -13.77 -85.04
N ARG A 251 6.86 -14.26 -85.54
CA ARG A 251 6.55 -15.71 -85.57
C ARG A 251 7.41 -16.44 -86.60
N GLU A 252 7.63 -15.83 -87.76
CA GLU A 252 8.46 -16.41 -88.83
C GLU A 252 9.94 -16.53 -88.41
N ALA A 253 10.49 -15.51 -87.74
CA ALA A 253 11.84 -15.53 -87.19
C ALA A 253 12.02 -16.62 -86.12
N LEU A 254 10.97 -16.86 -85.30
CA LEU A 254 11.03 -17.90 -84.26
C LEU A 254 11.05 -19.31 -84.85
N THR A 255 10.30 -19.54 -85.93
CA THR A 255 10.26 -20.85 -86.61
C THR A 255 11.59 -21.19 -87.28
N SER A 256 12.24 -20.22 -87.96
CA SER A 256 13.53 -20.44 -88.63
C SER A 256 14.67 -20.73 -87.64
N ALA A 257 14.70 -20.03 -86.50
CA ALA A 257 15.66 -20.29 -85.42
C ALA A 257 15.45 -21.67 -84.78
N ARG A 258 14.20 -22.13 -84.66
CA ARG A 258 13.88 -23.42 -84.04
C ARG A 258 14.31 -24.60 -84.93
N GLU A 259 14.23 -24.43 -86.25
CA GLU A 259 14.69 -25.44 -87.21
C GLU A 259 16.21 -25.58 -87.26
N THR A 260 16.96 -24.47 -87.21
CA THR A 260 18.43 -24.50 -87.16
C THR A 260 18.96 -25.21 -85.91
N VAL A 261 18.36 -24.93 -84.74
CA VAL A 261 18.73 -25.61 -83.48
C VAL A 261 18.45 -27.11 -83.55
N ARG A 262 17.30 -27.54 -84.11
CA ARG A 262 16.98 -28.97 -84.26
C ARG A 262 17.95 -29.69 -85.19
N ARG A 263 18.37 -29.07 -86.30
CA ARG A 263 19.36 -29.65 -87.20
C ARG A 263 20.72 -29.83 -86.53
N ALA A 264 21.19 -28.81 -85.79
CA ALA A 264 22.46 -28.89 -85.06
C ALA A 264 22.44 -30.01 -83.99
N LEU A 265 21.33 -30.15 -83.26
CA LEU A 265 21.16 -31.23 -82.27
C LEU A 265 21.08 -32.62 -82.92
N GLY A 266 20.45 -32.74 -84.09
CA GLY A 266 20.41 -33.99 -84.85
C GLY A 266 21.81 -34.44 -85.31
N ALA A 267 22.60 -33.51 -85.86
CA ALA A 267 23.96 -33.78 -86.31
C ALA A 267 24.89 -34.21 -85.16
N ALA A 268 24.78 -33.56 -83.99
CA ALA A 268 25.59 -33.91 -82.82
C ALA A 268 25.28 -35.32 -82.27
N LYS A 269 24.04 -35.81 -82.45
CA LYS A 269 23.64 -37.13 -81.96
C LYS A 269 24.15 -38.29 -82.84
N GLN A 270 24.49 -38.03 -84.11
CA GLN A 270 24.91 -39.07 -85.05
C GLN A 270 26.42 -39.38 -85.02
N VAL A 271 27.21 -38.54 -84.34
CA VAL A 271 28.68 -38.70 -84.21
C VAL A 271 29.08 -39.43 -82.92
N ARG A 272 28.11 -39.74 -82.03
CA ARG A 272 28.34 -40.44 -80.76
C ARG A 272 27.75 -41.85 -80.79
#